data_AF-A0A1J6JNB1-F1
#
_entry.id   AF-A0A1J6JNB1-F1
#
_cell.length_a   1.000
_cell.length_b   1.000
_cell.length_c   1.000
_cell.angle_alpha   90.00
_cell.angle_beta   90.00
_cell.angle_gamma   90.00
#
_symmetry.space_group_name_H-M   'P 1'
#
loop_
_entity.id
_entity.type
_entity.pdbx_description
1 polymer ?
#
loop_
_entity_poly.entity_id
_entity_poly.type
_entity_poly.pdbx_seq_one_letter_code
_entity_poly.pdbx_strand_id
1 'polypeptide(L)'
;MALNIARLRKLENVKLTKTEFLGENCWDATDVEFPALKYLSLLWCYMRGWNACEESFPILEKLVIEGCRNLEQIPPSFADIPTLQLIEVEDCLDSVEDSATNIKREIEETTGCDSLQVLISKKKYRQLIKAG
;
A
#
# COMPACT_ATOMS: atom_id res chain seq x y z
N MET A 1 -16.93 -5.80 -0.41
CA MET A 1 -16.31 -6.06 -1.73
C MET A 1 -15.01 -6.87 -1.64
N ALA A 2 -14.11 -6.59 -0.70
CA ALA A 2 -12.83 -7.32 -0.56
C ALA A 2 -12.95 -8.86 -0.43
N LEU A 3 -13.96 -9.34 0.33
CA LEU A 3 -14.17 -10.77 0.62
C LEU A 3 -14.35 -11.67 -0.62
N ASN A 4 -14.84 -11.15 -1.74
CA ASN A 4 -15.08 -11.98 -2.94
C ASN A 4 -13.83 -12.16 -3.80
N ILE A 5 -12.90 -11.20 -3.78
CA ILE A 5 -11.69 -11.24 -4.60
C ILE A 5 -10.66 -12.19 -3.98
N ALA A 6 -10.53 -12.21 -2.65
CA ALA A 6 -9.62 -13.12 -1.94
C ALA A 6 -9.92 -14.61 -2.18
N ARG A 7 -11.17 -14.96 -2.53
CA ARG A 7 -11.54 -16.33 -2.91
C ARG A 7 -10.86 -16.81 -4.19
N LEU A 8 -10.37 -15.89 -5.01
CA LEU A 8 -9.59 -16.18 -6.21
C LEU A 8 -8.14 -16.45 -5.79
N ARG A 9 -7.89 -17.64 -5.22
CA ARG A 9 -6.58 -18.03 -4.65
C ARG A 9 -5.39 -18.04 -5.62
N LYS A 10 -5.60 -17.78 -6.92
CA LYS A 10 -4.55 -17.68 -7.96
C LYS A 10 -4.32 -16.25 -8.43
N LEU A 11 -4.89 -15.27 -7.73
CA LEU A 11 -4.82 -13.88 -8.14
C LEU A 11 -3.46 -13.30 -7.77
N GLU A 12 -2.62 -13.09 -8.78
CA GLU A 12 -1.27 -12.56 -8.60
C GLU A 12 -1.21 -11.04 -8.66
N ASN A 13 -2.20 -10.41 -9.29
CA ASN A 13 -2.23 -8.98 -9.58
C ASN A 13 -3.58 -8.40 -9.22
N VAL A 14 -3.60 -7.43 -8.30
CA VAL A 14 -4.80 -6.67 -7.93
C VAL A 14 -4.52 -5.20 -8.15
N LYS A 15 -5.41 -4.56 -8.92
CA LYS A 15 -5.43 -3.13 -9.11
C LYS A 15 -6.80 -2.60 -8.71
N LEU A 16 -6.84 -1.80 -7.65
CA LEU A 16 -8.01 -1.05 -7.22
C LEU A 16 -7.85 0.38 -7.70
N THR A 17 -8.93 0.94 -8.26
CA THR A 17 -8.91 2.28 -8.84
C THR A 17 -10.21 2.98 -8.49
N LYS A 18 -10.12 4.20 -7.94
CA LYS A 18 -11.29 5.02 -7.54
C LYS A 18 -12.28 4.21 -6.69
N THR A 19 -11.73 3.41 -5.77
CA THR A 19 -12.49 2.47 -4.96
C THR A 19 -12.78 3.08 -3.60
N GLU A 20 -14.03 2.98 -3.18
CA GLU A 20 -14.48 3.34 -1.83
C GLU A 20 -14.59 2.08 -0.98
N PHE A 21 -14.09 2.16 0.26
CA PHE A 21 -14.16 1.06 1.21
C PHE A 21 -15.32 1.30 2.19
N LEU A 22 -16.25 0.34 2.24
CA LEU A 22 -17.42 0.41 3.12
C LEU A 22 -16.99 0.36 4.60
N GLY A 23 -17.71 1.07 5.47
CA GLY A 23 -17.40 1.19 6.90
C GLY A 23 -16.84 2.58 7.24
N GLU A 24 -15.95 2.68 8.23
CA GLU A 24 -15.28 3.93 8.64
C GLU A 24 -14.19 4.39 7.64
N ASN A 25 -14.38 4.11 6.35
CA ASN A 25 -13.38 4.25 5.30
C ASN A 25 -12.09 3.43 5.59
N CYS A 26 -12.20 2.28 6.27
CA CYS A 26 -11.05 1.42 6.55
C CYS A 26 -11.08 0.19 5.65
N TRP A 27 -9.95 -0.17 5.04
CA TRP A 27 -9.79 -1.49 4.43
C TRP A 27 -9.23 -2.45 5.48
N ASP A 28 -10.07 -3.37 5.95
CA ASP A 28 -9.63 -4.46 6.81
C ASP A 28 -9.41 -5.75 6.00
N ALA A 29 -8.17 -6.22 6.02
CA ALA A 29 -7.71 -7.47 5.41
C ALA A 29 -7.12 -8.45 6.44
N THR A 30 -7.23 -8.17 7.74
CA THR A 30 -6.62 -9.01 8.80
C THR A 30 -7.13 -10.45 8.79
N ASP A 31 -8.42 -10.66 8.55
CA ASP A 31 -9.03 -12.00 8.45
C ASP A 31 -9.06 -12.58 7.02
N VAL A 32 -8.30 -11.98 6.09
CA VAL A 32 -8.36 -12.31 4.67
C VAL A 32 -6.97 -12.53 4.07
N GLU A 33 -6.74 -13.74 3.57
CA GLU A 33 -5.48 -14.11 2.91
C GLU A 33 -5.58 -14.00 1.38
N PHE A 34 -4.57 -13.38 0.76
CA PHE A 34 -4.35 -13.37 -0.68
C PHE A 34 -3.08 -14.20 -1.01
N PRO A 35 -3.18 -15.54 -1.06
CA PRO A 35 -2.02 -16.44 -0.98
C PRO A 35 -1.10 -16.39 -2.20
N ALA A 36 -1.60 -15.87 -3.33
CA ALA A 36 -0.85 -15.78 -4.59
C ALA A 36 -0.52 -14.33 -4.99
N LEU A 37 -0.92 -13.33 -4.20
CA LEU A 37 -0.85 -11.94 -4.63
C LEU A 37 0.56 -11.40 -4.53
N LYS A 38 1.09 -10.99 -5.69
CA LYS A 38 2.44 -10.44 -5.84
C LYS A 38 2.44 -8.94 -6.07
N TYR A 39 1.41 -8.42 -6.75
CA TYR A 39 1.34 -7.03 -7.15
C TYR A 39 0.03 -6.41 -6.68
N LEU A 40 0.12 -5.41 -5.81
CA LEU A 40 -1.02 -4.63 -5.32
C LEU A 40 -0.87 -3.17 -5.73
N SER A 41 -1.89 -2.62 -6.39
CA SER A 41 -1.95 -1.21 -6.76
C SER A 41 -3.24 -0.58 -6.26
N LEU A 42 -3.11 0.51 -5.50
CA LEU A 42 -4.20 1.31 -4.96
C LEU A 42 -4.14 2.70 -5.59
N LEU A 43 -5.04 2.99 -6.53
CA LEU A 43 -5.03 4.27 -7.26
C LEU A 43 -6.28 5.09 -6.96
N TRP A 44 -6.10 6.28 -6.40
CA TRP A 44 -7.17 7.20 -6.01
C TRP A 44 -8.25 6.53 -5.15
N CYS A 45 -7.83 5.64 -4.24
CA CYS A 45 -8.74 4.96 -3.33
C CYS A 45 -9.13 5.89 -2.17
N TYR A 46 -10.41 5.83 -1.79
CA TYR A 46 -10.97 6.60 -0.69
C TYR A 46 -11.02 5.71 0.55
N MET A 47 -9.89 5.66 1.25
CA MET A 47 -9.74 4.96 2.53
C MET A 47 -8.84 5.77 3.46
N ARG A 48 -9.16 5.75 4.75
CA ARG A 48 -8.42 6.37 5.84
C ARG A 48 -7.48 5.36 6.50
N GLY A 49 -8.03 4.21 6.89
CA GLY A 49 -7.27 3.14 7.53
C GLY A 49 -7.00 1.98 6.58
N TRP A 50 -5.90 1.28 6.82
CA TRP A 50 -5.57 0.00 6.21
C TRP A 50 -5.08 -0.94 7.32
N ASN A 51 -5.88 -1.96 7.62
CA ASN A 51 -5.52 -3.01 8.57
C ASN A 51 -5.17 -4.28 7.79
N ALA A 52 -3.95 -4.77 7.95
CA ALA A 52 -3.49 -6.03 7.39
C ALA A 52 -2.31 -6.57 8.22
N CYS A 53 -2.07 -7.86 8.11
CA CYS A 53 -0.87 -8.52 8.60
C CYS A 53 -0.05 -9.10 7.44
N GLU A 54 1.13 -9.59 7.75
CA GLU A 54 2.01 -10.30 6.82
C GLU A 54 1.30 -11.52 6.21
N GLU A 55 0.44 -12.21 6.97
CA GLU A 55 -0.34 -13.34 6.48
C GLU A 55 -1.47 -12.92 5.54
N SER A 56 -1.89 -11.65 5.53
CA SER A 56 -2.85 -11.15 4.54
C SER A 56 -2.26 -11.18 3.13
N PHE A 57 -0.94 -10.94 3.00
CA PHE A 57 -0.23 -10.79 1.73
C PHE A 57 1.15 -11.48 1.74
N PRO A 58 1.20 -12.81 1.98
CA PRO A 58 2.43 -13.50 2.37
C PRO A 58 3.52 -13.52 1.29
N ILE A 59 3.17 -13.28 0.03
CA ILE A 59 4.10 -13.28 -1.11
C ILE A 59 4.10 -11.98 -1.92
N LEU A 60 3.71 -10.86 -1.29
CA LEU A 60 3.67 -9.57 -1.98
C LEU A 60 5.06 -9.10 -2.37
N GLU A 61 5.28 -8.89 -3.67
CA GLU A 61 6.54 -8.41 -4.24
C GLU A 61 6.54 -6.88 -4.40
N LYS A 62 5.40 -6.30 -4.79
CA LYS A 62 5.28 -4.87 -5.11
C LYS A 62 3.98 -4.25 -4.59
N LEU A 63 4.13 -3.10 -3.94
CA LEU A 63 3.04 -2.21 -3.54
C LEU A 63 3.12 -0.88 -4.28
N VAL A 64 2.01 -0.44 -4.87
CA VAL A 64 1.86 0.90 -5.46
C VAL A 64 0.68 1.60 -4.81
N ILE A 65 0.90 2.82 -4.34
CA ILE A 65 -0.15 3.70 -3.80
C ILE A 65 -0.05 5.05 -4.51
N GLU A 66 -1.06 5.37 -5.32
CA GLU A 66 -1.11 6.63 -6.08
C GLU A 66 -2.37 7.40 -5.70
N GLY A 67 -2.24 8.66 -5.28
CA GLY A 67 -3.37 9.56 -5.10
C GLY A 67 -4.35 9.18 -3.99
N CYS A 68 -3.97 8.27 -3.08
CA CYS A 68 -4.78 7.85 -1.93
C CYS A 68 -4.64 8.86 -0.78
N ARG A 69 -5.14 10.08 -0.99
CA ARG A 69 -4.88 11.25 -0.12
C ARG A 69 -5.52 11.21 1.26
N ASN A 70 -6.33 10.20 1.55
CA ASN A 70 -6.94 10.02 2.86
C ASN A 70 -6.24 8.93 3.68
N LEU A 71 -5.42 8.09 3.03
CA LEU A 71 -4.77 6.96 3.68
C LEU A 71 -3.74 7.49 4.68
N GLU A 72 -3.82 7.04 5.93
CA GLU A 72 -2.93 7.52 6.98
C GLU A 72 -1.56 6.83 6.93
N GLN A 73 -1.51 5.51 6.72
CA GLN A 73 -0.24 4.76 6.72
C GLN A 73 -0.38 3.40 6.02
N ILE A 74 0.77 2.82 5.65
CA ILE A 74 0.91 1.41 5.26
C ILE A 74 0.97 0.57 6.54
N PRO A 75 0.37 -0.65 6.58
CA PRO A 75 0.49 -1.54 7.72
C PRO A 75 1.97 -1.86 8.05
N PRO A 76 2.41 -1.70 9.31
CA PRO A 76 3.82 -1.90 9.68
C PRO A 76 4.30 -3.35 9.51
N SER A 77 3.39 -4.32 9.63
CA SER A 77 3.61 -5.75 9.35
C SER A 77 4.16 -6.06 7.96
N PHE A 78 4.14 -5.09 7.04
CA PHE A 78 4.75 -5.25 5.72
C PHE A 78 6.28 -5.37 5.79
N ALA A 79 6.90 -4.97 6.92
CA ALA A 79 8.31 -5.23 7.18
C ALA A 79 8.62 -6.74 7.32
N ASP A 80 7.63 -7.56 7.71
CA ASP A 80 7.77 -9.00 7.88
C ASP A 80 7.47 -9.80 6.60
N ILE A 81 7.10 -9.14 5.49
CA ILE A 81 6.84 -9.82 4.21
C ILE A 81 8.17 -10.07 3.49
N PRO A 82 8.67 -11.32 3.42
CA PRO A 82 10.03 -11.61 2.97
C PRO A 82 10.26 -11.39 1.46
N THR A 83 9.18 -11.27 0.70
CA THR A 83 9.21 -11.11 -0.76
C THR A 83 9.06 -9.66 -1.20
N LEU A 84 8.79 -8.73 -0.28
CA LEU A 84 8.53 -7.34 -0.61
C LEU A 84 9.82 -6.66 -1.07
N GLN A 85 9.83 -6.20 -2.33
CA GLN A 85 11.01 -5.63 -2.98
C GLN A 85 10.82 -4.16 -3.37
N LEU A 86 9.56 -3.71 -3.49
CA LEU A 86 9.26 -2.37 -3.97
C LEU A 86 7.99 -1.79 -3.35
N ILE A 87 8.11 -0.59 -2.79
CA ILE A 87 7.00 0.30 -2.45
C ILE A 87 7.11 1.57 -3.30
N GLU A 88 6.07 1.86 -4.07
CA GLU A 88 5.91 3.12 -4.80
C GLU A 88 4.78 3.94 -4.16
N VAL A 89 5.10 5.15 -3.72
CA VAL A 89 4.13 6.12 -3.17
C VAL A 89 4.13 7.37 -4.04
N GLU A 90 2.97 7.71 -4.59
CA GLU A 90 2.78 8.90 -5.40
C GLU A 90 1.57 9.70 -4.93
N ASP A 91 1.74 11.02 -4.74
CA ASP A 91 0.63 11.95 -4.47
C ASP A 91 -0.25 11.54 -3.25
N CYS A 92 0.38 11.03 -2.19
CA CYS A 92 -0.25 10.62 -0.93
C CYS A 92 0.10 11.58 0.23
N LEU A 93 -0.42 11.30 1.43
CA LEU A 93 -0.02 12.04 2.64
C LEU A 93 1.43 11.72 3.03
N ASP A 94 2.11 12.69 3.64
CA ASP A 94 3.48 12.54 4.14
C ASP A 94 3.59 11.34 5.12
N SER A 95 2.53 11.05 5.89
CA SER A 95 2.49 9.90 6.79
C SER A 95 2.55 8.54 6.08
N VAL A 96 2.07 8.45 4.83
CA VAL A 96 2.22 7.24 3.99
C VAL A 96 3.68 7.12 3.53
N GLU A 97 4.30 8.22 3.13
CA GLU A 97 5.72 8.30 2.76
C GLU A 97 6.63 7.89 3.93
N ASP A 98 6.33 8.40 5.13
CA ASP A 98 7.02 8.06 6.37
C ASP A 98 6.85 6.57 6.71
N SER A 99 5.64 6.02 6.60
CA SER A 99 5.39 4.59 6.86
C SER A 99 6.16 3.68 5.89
N ALA A 100 6.21 4.02 4.60
CA ALA A 100 7.01 3.29 3.61
C ALA A 100 8.51 3.31 3.95
N THR A 101 9.02 4.47 4.35
CA THR A 101 10.43 4.65 4.75
C THR A 101 10.75 3.89 6.04
N ASN A 102 9.81 3.86 6.99
CA ASN A 102 9.97 3.11 8.24
C ASN A 102 10.02 1.60 7.98
N ILE A 103 9.15 1.06 7.12
CA ILE A 103 9.17 -0.35 6.72
C ILE A 103 10.54 -0.72 6.12
N LYS A 104 11.08 0.12 5.23
CA LYS A 104 12.42 -0.09 4.67
C LYS A 104 13.49 -0.13 5.75
N ARG A 105 13.49 0.84 6.67
CA ARG A 105 14.47 0.89 7.77
C ARG A 105 14.38 -0.36 8.66
N GLU A 106 13.16 -0.82 8.97
CA GLU A 106 12.94 -2.00 9.80
C GLU A 106 13.45 -3.29 9.13
N ILE A 107 13.25 -3.44 7.81
CA ILE A 107 13.81 -4.54 7.03
C ILE A 107 15.35 -4.49 7.06
N GLU A 108 15.95 -3.32 6.87
CA GLU A 108 17.40 -3.15 6.92
C GLU A 108 17.97 -3.48 8.31
N GLU A 109 17.32 -3.03 9.38
CA GLU A 109 17.72 -3.30 10.76
C GLU A 109 17.60 -4.79 11.12
N THR A 110 16.58 -5.47 10.59
CA THR A 110 16.29 -6.88 10.91
C THR A 110 17.12 -7.85 10.06
N THR A 111 17.31 -7.55 8.76
CA THR A 111 17.98 -8.44 7.81
C THR A 111 19.45 -8.08 7.55
N GLY A 112 19.86 -6.85 7.89
CA GLY A 112 21.17 -6.31 7.54
C GLY A 112 21.35 -5.99 6.04
N CYS A 113 20.27 -6.05 5.25
CA CYS A 113 20.31 -5.88 3.79
C CYS A 113 19.36 -4.76 3.34
N ASP A 114 19.82 -3.91 2.42
CA ASP A 114 18.96 -2.96 1.69
C ASP A 114 18.25 -3.71 0.53
N SER A 115 17.28 -4.55 0.87
CA SER A 115 16.52 -5.37 -0.08
C SER A 115 15.25 -4.66 -0.59
N LEU A 116 14.74 -3.65 0.13
CA LEU A 116 13.53 -2.92 -0.22
C LEU A 116 13.83 -1.58 -0.89
N GLN A 117 13.30 -1.39 -2.09
CA GLN A 117 13.28 -0.10 -2.75
C GLN A 117 12.02 0.69 -2.37
N VAL A 118 12.18 1.97 -2.01
CA VAL A 118 11.08 2.89 -1.76
C VAL A 118 11.21 4.08 -2.71
N LEU A 119 10.17 4.28 -3.53
CA LEU A 119 10.10 5.38 -4.50
C LEU A 119 8.96 6.31 -4.12
N ILE A 120 9.30 7.56 -3.77
CA ILE A 120 8.34 8.58 -3.36
C ILE A 120 8.32 9.70 -4.41
N SER A 121 7.13 10.07 -4.88
CA SER A 121 6.97 11.18 -5.83
C SER A 121 5.72 12.01 -5.54
N LYS A 122 5.78 13.31 -5.84
CA LYS A 122 4.64 14.23 -5.72
C LYS A 122 4.29 14.80 -7.08
N LYS A 123 3.04 14.63 -7.52
CA LYS A 123 2.54 15.39 -8.67
C LYS A 123 2.44 16.85 -8.26
N LYS A 124 3.34 17.67 -8.81
CA LYS A 124 3.20 19.13 -8.76
C LYS A 124 1.96 19.53 -9.54
N TYR A 125 0.78 19.51 -8.89
CA TYR A 125 -0.36 20.25 -9.42
C TYR A 125 0.06 21.70 -9.44
N ARG A 126 0.32 22.18 -10.67
CA ARG A 126 0.69 23.56 -10.99
C ARG A 126 -0.17 24.51 -10.16
N GLN A 127 0.48 25.58 -9.67
CA GLN A 127 -0.11 26.78 -9.10
C GLN A 127 -1.08 27.47 -10.09
N LEU A 128 -2.16 26.82 -10.50
CA LEU A 128 -3.14 27.34 -11.46
C LEU A 128 -4.26 28.15 -10.80
N ILE A 129 -3.99 28.74 -9.63
CA ILE A 129 -4.82 29.83 -9.08
C ILE A 129 -3.90 30.96 -8.63
N LYS A 130 -3.24 31.63 -9.58
CA LYS A 130 -2.85 33.04 -9.45
C LYS A 130 -2.84 33.70 -10.83
N ALA A 131 -3.99 34.25 -11.22
CA ALA A 131 -4.13 35.51 -11.96
C ALA A 131 -5.61 35.70 -12.30
N GLY A 132 -6.25 36.62 -11.56
CA GLY A 132 -7.61 37.09 -11.72
C GLY A 132 -7.83 38.21 -10.74
#